data_AF-A0A364WXD5-F1
#
_entry.id   AF-A0A364WXD5-F1
#
_cell.length_a   1.000
_cell.length_b   1.000
_cell.length_c   1.000
_cell.angle_alpha   90.00
_cell.angle_beta   90.00
_cell.angle_gamma   90.00
#
_symmetry.space_group_name_H-M   'P 1'
#
loop_
_entity.id
_entity.type
_entity.pdbx_description
1 polymer ?
#
loop_
_entity_poly.entity_id
_entity_poly.type
_entity_poly.pdbx_seq_one_letter_code
_entity_poly.pdbx_strand_id
1 'polypeptide(L)' 'MENHFFIKAPLCFNTYSKTLEINHEGGIFTISLNGKTIGAVTSNEDKSWDLAGGEFDQETANLIGEGIEKYYDEHFS' A
#
# COMPACT_ATOMS: atom_id res chain seq x y z
N MET A 1 -4.57 15.42 3.81
CA MET A 1 -3.63 14.34 3.45
C MET A 1 -3.66 14.20 1.94
N GLU A 2 -2.53 13.92 1.32
CA GLU A 2 -2.49 13.60 -0.10
C GLU A 2 -3.16 12.24 -0.31
N ASN A 3 -4.17 12.21 -1.19
CA ASN A 3 -4.99 11.02 -1.45
C ASN A 3 -4.43 10.17 -2.60
N HIS A 4 -3.37 10.61 -3.26
CA HIS A 4 -2.77 9.91 -4.39
C HIS A 4 -1.26 10.10 -4.36
N PHE A 5 -0.50 9.02 -4.19
CA PHE A 5 0.95 9.08 -4.04
C PHE A 5 1.62 7.79 -4.52
N PHE A 6 2.96 7.77 -4.50
CA PHE A 6 3.74 6.63 -4.95
C PHE A 6 4.65 6.13 -3.84
N ILE A 7 4.70 4.81 -3.68
CA ILE A 7 5.64 4.15 -2.75
C ILE A 7 6.51 3.15 -3.49
N LYS A 8 7.63 2.76 -2.89
CA LYS A 8 8.40 1.59 -3.32
C LYS A 8 8.21 0.46 -2.32
N ALA A 9 7.57 -0.62 -2.76
CA ALA A 9 7.37 -1.81 -1.93
C ALA A 9 7.59 -3.09 -2.75
N PRO A 10 8.06 -4.18 -2.14
CA PRO A 10 8.06 -5.50 -2.76
C PRO A 10 6.62 -5.99 -2.99
N LEU A 11 6.45 -6.85 -4.00
CA LEU A 11 5.23 -7.63 -4.23
C LEU A 11 5.59 -9.11 -4.15
N CYS A 12 4.68 -9.98 -3.69
CA CYS A 12 4.89 -11.43 -3.54
C CYS A 12 5.79 -12.03 -4.63
N PHE A 13 6.70 -12.92 -4.22
CA PHE A 13 7.65 -13.66 -5.09
C PHE A 13 8.75 -12.82 -5.76
N ASN A 14 8.82 -11.52 -5.50
CA ASN A 14 9.83 -10.65 -6.09
C ASN A 14 10.52 -9.80 -5.03
N THR A 15 11.79 -10.08 -4.76
CA THR A 15 12.63 -9.27 -3.86
C THR A 15 12.91 -7.86 -4.41
N TYR A 16 12.60 -7.60 -5.69
CA TYR A 16 12.74 -6.28 -6.27
C TYR A 16 11.51 -5.42 -5.95
N SER A 17 11.74 -4.31 -5.23
CA SER A 17 10.73 -3.29 -5.00
C SER A 17 10.20 -2.73 -6.32
N LYS A 18 8.87 -2.58 -6.40
CA LYS A 18 8.19 -1.91 -7.50
C LYS A 18 7.71 -0.54 -7.03
N THR A 19 7.62 0.41 -7.96
CA THR A 19 6.89 1.65 -7.71
C THR A 19 5.41 1.33 -7.81
N LEU A 20 4.70 1.51 -6.71
CA LEU A 20 3.26 1.33 -6.59
C LEU A 20 2.59 2.69 -6.53
N GLU A 21 1.49 2.82 -7.25
CA GLU A 21 0.60 3.96 -7.17
C GLU A 21 -0.48 3.65 -6.11
N ILE A 22 -0.64 4.56 -5.16
CA ILE A 22 -1.54 4.42 -4.02
C ILE A 22 -2.61 5.50 -4.12
N ASN A 23 -3.87 5.09 -4.10
CA ASN A 23 -5.01 5.99 -3.99
C ASN A 23 -5.74 5.73 -2.66
N HIS A 24 -5.79 6.72 -1.78
CA HIS A 24 -6.41 6.64 -0.47
C HIS A 24 -7.77 7.36 -0.46
N GLU A 25 -8.84 6.59 -0.27
CA GLU A 25 -10.21 7.11 -0.16
C GLU A 25 -11.01 6.30 0.85
N GLY A 26 -11.70 6.99 1.77
CA GLY A 26 -12.58 6.33 2.74
C GLY A 26 -11.91 5.33 3.67
N GLY A 27 -10.62 5.51 3.98
CA GLY A 27 -9.83 4.58 4.80
C GLY A 27 -9.30 3.35 4.06
N ILE A 28 -9.54 3.27 2.74
CA ILE A 28 -9.07 2.20 1.87
C ILE A 28 -7.94 2.75 1.00
N PHE A 29 -6.84 2.00 0.94
CA PHE A 29 -5.72 2.27 0.05
C PHE A 29 -5.80 1.32 -1.13
N THR A 30 -6.11 1.84 -2.30
CA THR A 30 -6.10 1.09 -3.57
C THR A 30 -4.71 1.12 -4.17
N ILE A 31 -4.19 -0.04 -4.57
CA ILE A 31 -2.84 -0.20 -5.10
C ILE A 31 -2.91 -0.53 -6.59
N SER A 32 -2.19 0.27 -7.37
CA SER A 32 -2.00 0.07 -8.80
C SER A 32 -0.53 -0.15 -9.14
N LEU A 33 -0.27 -1.06 -10.07
CA LEU A 33 1.02 -1.30 -10.69
C LEU A 33 0.89 -1.08 -12.20
N ASN A 34 1.68 -0.16 -12.76
CA ASN A 34 1.64 0.19 -14.19
C ASN A 34 0.21 0.54 -14.68
N GLY A 35 -0.57 1.26 -13.86
CA GLY A 35 -1.94 1.66 -14.17
C GLY A 35 -3.01 0.57 -14.01
N LYS A 36 -2.65 -0.65 -13.57
CA LYS A 36 -3.60 -1.72 -13.25
C LYS A 36 -3.75 -1.84 -11.74
N THR A 37 -4.98 -1.79 -11.23
CA THR A 37 -5.28 -2.11 -9.83
C THR A 37 -4.97 -3.58 -9.55
N ILE A 38 -4.13 -3.84 -8.55
CA ILE A 38 -3.71 -5.19 -8.14
C ILE A 38 -4.25 -5.59 -6.76
N GLY A 39 -4.77 -4.62 -6.00
CA GLY A 39 -5.47 -4.89 -4.75
C GLY A 39 -5.72 -3.64 -3.93
N ALA A 40 -6.15 -3.86 -2.69
CA ALA A 40 -6.49 -2.83 -1.73
C ALA A 40 -6.11 -3.29 -0.31
N VAL A 41 -5.67 -2.35 0.51
CA VAL A 41 -5.40 -2.57 1.94
C VAL A 41 -6.11 -1.53 2.80
N THR A 42 -6.36 -1.88 4.06
CA THR A 42 -6.89 -0.98 5.09
C THR A 42 -5.98 -1.00 6.30
N SER A 43 -5.83 0.14 7.00
CA SER A 43 -5.16 0.18 8.30
C SER A 43 -6.18 0.09 9.43
N ASN A 44 -5.93 -0.78 10.40
CA ASN A 44 -6.69 -0.86 11.64
C ASN A 44 -6.17 0.14 12.68
N GLU A 45 -6.92 0.31 13.77
CA GLU A 45 -6.55 1.22 14.87
C GLU A 45 -5.23 0.85 15.57
N ASP A 46 -4.80 -0.41 15.47
CA ASP A 46 -3.55 -0.94 16.03
C ASP A 46 -2.36 -0.89 15.05
N LYS A 47 -2.53 -0.21 13.90
CA LYS A 47 -1.57 -0.17 12.79
C LYS A 47 -1.32 -1.53 12.11
N SER A 48 -2.21 -2.51 12.32
CA SER A 48 -2.23 -3.69 11.48
C SER A 48 -2.82 -3.36 10.11
N TRP A 49 -2.33 -4.04 9.08
CA TRP A 49 -2.74 -3.86 7.69
C TRP A 49 -3.53 -5.07 7.24
N ASP A 50 -4.73 -4.86 6.72
CA ASP A 50 -5.60 -5.94 6.26
C ASP A 50 -5.81 -5.88 4.75
N LEU A 51 -5.97 -7.07 4.15
CA LEU A 51 -6.40 -7.20 2.76
C LEU A 51 -7.88 -6.80 2.61
N ALA A 52 -8.12 -5.73 1.86
CA ALA A 52 -9.47 -5.33 1.45
C ALA A 52 -9.86 -5.89 0.07
N GLY A 53 -8.91 -6.45 -0.68
CA GLY A 53 -9.11 -7.17 -1.95
C GLY A 53 -7.84 -7.25 -2.78
N GLY A 54 -7.81 -8.13 -3.80
CA GLY A 54 -6.69 -8.21 -4.75
C GLY A 54 -6.09 -9.60 -4.94
N GLU A 55 -4.97 -9.64 -5.65
CA GLU A 55 -4.27 -10.89 -6.05
C GLU A 55 -3.03 -11.20 -5.19
N PHE A 56 -2.67 -10.35 -4.22
CA PHE A 56 -1.49 -10.53 -3.36
C PHE A 56 -1.84 -11.06 -1.96
N ASP A 57 -0.86 -11.67 -1.29
CA ASP A 57 -1.01 -12.25 0.05
C ASP A 57 -0.89 -11.22 1.18
N GLN A 58 -1.18 -11.67 2.41
CA GLN A 58 -1.14 -10.84 3.60
C GLN A 58 0.27 -10.30 3.92
N GLU A 59 1.32 -11.05 3.57
CA GLU A 59 2.69 -10.59 3.76
C GLU A 59 2.98 -9.37 2.88
N THR A 60 2.54 -9.39 1.62
CA THR A 60 2.66 -8.24 0.72
C THR A 60 1.77 -7.08 1.16
N ALA A 61 0.57 -7.34 1.68
CA ALA A 61 -0.27 -6.30 2.25
C ALA A 61 0.45 -5.55 3.38
N ASN A 62 1.12 -6.27 4.28
CA ASN A 62 1.89 -5.67 5.37
C ASN A 62 3.06 -4.83 4.85
N LEU A 63 3.82 -5.33 3.86
CA LEU A 63 4.97 -4.61 3.29
C LEU A 63 4.54 -3.34 2.54
N ILE A 64 3.39 -3.37 1.86
CA ILE A 64 2.77 -2.19 1.26
C ILE A 64 2.38 -1.20 2.37
N GLY A 65 1.75 -1.71 3.44
CA GLY A 65 1.36 -0.92 4.61
C GLY A 65 2.52 -0.17 5.25
N GLU A 66 3.62 -0.85 5.54
CA GLU A 66 4.86 -0.24 6.03
C GLU A 66 5.38 0.87 5.11
N GLY A 67 5.27 0.67 3.79
CA GLY A 67 5.64 1.69 2.80
C GLY A 67 4.73 2.92 2.83
N ILE A 68 3.43 2.74 3.10
CA ILE A 68 2.46 3.82 3.27
C ILE A 68 2.74 4.60 4.55
N GLU A 69 2.97 3.92 5.67
CA GLU A 69 3.33 4.57 6.95
C GLU A 69 4.58 5.43 6.79
N LYS A 70 5.63 4.85 6.21
CA LYS A 70 6.87 5.57 5.94
C LYS A 70 6.66 6.81 5.07
N TYR A 71 5.83 6.71 4.03
CA TYR A 71 5.50 7.87 3.19
C TYR A 71 4.86 9.00 4.01
N TYR A 72 3.88 8.67 4.86
CA TYR A 72 3.23 9.68 5.70
C TYR A 72 4.18 10.28 6.75
N ASP A 73 5.01 9.45 7.38
CA ASP A 73 6.02 9.91 8.32
C ASP A 73 7.02 10.87 7.65
N GLU A 74 7.44 10.62 6.40
CA GLU A 74 8.41 11.46 5.69
C GLU A 74 7.83 12.79 5.18
N HIS A 75 6.53 12.84 4.86
CA HIS A 75 5.91 14.00 4.20
C HIS A 75 5.05 14.87 5.14
N PHE A 76 4.68 14.36 6.31
CA PHE A 76 3.75 15.04 7.22
C PHE A 76 4.22 15.09 8.68
N SER A 77 5.51 14.82 8.95
CA SER A 77 6.15 15.00 10.26
C SER A 77 6.64 16.42 10.54
#